data_AF-A0A1C5XGV7-F1
#
_entry.id   AF-A0A1C5XGV7-F1
#
_cell.length_a   1.000
_cell.length_b   1.000
_cell.length_c   1.000
_cell.angle_alpha   90.00
_cell.angle_beta   90.00
_cell.angle_gamma   90.00
#
_symmetry.space_group_name_H-M   'P 1'
#
loop_
_entity.id
_entity.type
_entity.pdbx_description
1 polymer ?
#
loop_
_entity_poly.entity_id
_entity_poly.type
_entity_poly.pdbx_seq_one_letter_code
_entity_poly.pdbx_strand_id
1 'polypeptide(L)'
;MENYLGFKYSEVVADAGYESEENYLFIEKNGQTAYIKPQNYEISKTRKYKKNISRRENMEYHADRDSYICRNGRELTVTNERRSKTTIGYVSGKMQ
;
A
#
# COMPACT_ATOMS: atom_id res chain seq x y z
N MET A 1 -3.20 -23.58 -10.97
CA MET A 1 -1.81 -23.43 -11.48
C MET A 1 -0.83 -24.10 -10.53
N GLU A 2 -0.89 -23.82 -9.21
CA GLU A 2 -0.07 -24.53 -8.21
C GLU A 2 -0.33 -26.04 -8.14
N ASN A 3 -1.59 -26.49 -8.29
CA ASN A 3 -1.94 -27.92 -8.29
C ASN A 3 -1.28 -28.75 -9.41
N TYR A 4 -0.62 -28.11 -10.36
CA TYR A 4 0.07 -28.77 -11.48
C TYR A 4 1.60 -28.65 -11.38
N LEU A 5 2.11 -28.07 -10.28
CA LEU A 5 3.54 -27.92 -10.02
C LEU A 5 3.90 -28.73 -8.77
N GLY A 6 4.96 -29.54 -8.86
CA GLY A 6 5.50 -30.29 -7.73
C GLY A 6 6.27 -29.43 -6.71
N PHE A 7 6.28 -28.11 -6.89
CA PHE A 7 7.02 -27.15 -6.07
C PHE A 7 6.31 -25.80 -6.06
N LYS A 8 6.73 -24.93 -5.14
CA LYS A 8 6.24 -23.56 -5.01
C LYS A 8 7.38 -22.58 -5.21
N TYR A 9 7.15 -21.51 -5.98
CA TYR A 9 8.12 -20.43 -6.11
C TYR A 9 8.22 -19.67 -4.80
N SER A 10 9.44 -19.41 -4.31
CA SER A 10 9.66 -18.62 -3.09
C SER A 10 9.41 -17.12 -3.31
N GLU A 11 9.52 -16.66 -4.55
CA GLU A 11 9.42 -15.25 -4.94
C GLU A 11 8.36 -15.08 -6.04
N VAL A 12 7.49 -14.09 -5.88
CA VAL A 12 6.42 -13.77 -6.82
C VAL A 12 6.66 -12.35 -7.33
N VAL A 13 6.99 -12.23 -8.61
CA VAL A 13 7.16 -10.95 -9.29
C VAL A 13 5.92 -10.64 -10.12
N ALA A 14 5.36 -9.44 -9.97
CA ALA A 14 4.19 -9.02 -10.72
C ALA A 14 4.26 -7.53 -11.13
N ASP A 15 3.49 -7.18 -12.17
CA ASP A 15 3.34 -5.80 -12.59
C ASP A 15 2.48 -4.98 -11.61
N ALA A 16 2.41 -3.68 -11.84
CA ALA A 16 1.72 -2.77 -10.93
C ALA A 16 0.20 -2.89 -10.91
N GLY A 17 -0.41 -3.52 -11.92
CA GLY A 17 -1.83 -3.83 -11.93
C GLY A 17 -2.23 -4.84 -10.85
N TYR A 18 -1.27 -5.64 -10.36
CA TYR A 18 -1.46 -6.56 -9.26
C TYR A 18 -1.16 -5.95 -7.89
N GLU A 19 -0.83 -4.67 -7.80
CA GLU A 19 -0.54 -4.04 -6.52
C GLU A 19 -1.83 -3.79 -5.73
N SER A 20 -2.04 -4.59 -4.69
CA SER A 20 -3.11 -4.45 -3.72
C SER A 20 -2.72 -5.12 -2.41
N GLU A 21 -3.20 -4.59 -1.29
CA GLU A 21 -3.03 -5.20 0.04
C GLU A 21 -3.49 -6.67 0.05
N GLU A 22 -4.63 -6.95 -0.59
CA GLU A 22 -5.18 -8.30 -0.74
C GLU A 22 -4.18 -9.27 -1.40
N ASN A 23 -3.53 -8.85 -2.49
CA ASN A 23 -2.57 -9.68 -3.21
C ASN A 23 -1.28 -9.89 -2.41
N TYR A 24 -0.79 -8.87 -1.71
CA TYR A 24 0.37 -9.02 -0.82
C TYR A 24 0.09 -10.03 0.30
N LEU A 25 -1.06 -9.92 0.97
CA LEU A 25 -1.47 -10.85 2.02
C LEU A 25 -1.68 -12.26 1.49
N PHE A 26 -2.17 -12.42 0.26
CA PHE A 26 -2.30 -13.73 -0.37
C PHE A 26 -0.94 -14.40 -0.56
N ILE A 27 0.05 -13.67 -1.10
CA ILE A 27 1.42 -14.16 -1.33
C ILE A 27 2.11 -14.48 0.01
N GLU A 28 1.95 -13.61 1.01
CA GLU A 28 2.52 -13.80 2.35
C GLU A 28 1.94 -15.03 3.05
N LYS A 29 0.61 -15.21 3.06
CA LYS A 29 -0.06 -16.40 3.61
C LYS A 29 0.40 -17.69 2.95
N ASN A 30 0.83 -17.57 1.70
CA ASN A 30 1.37 -18.66 0.91
C ASN A 30 2.86 -18.97 1.22
N GLY A 31 3.50 -18.22 2.12
CA GLY A 31 4.91 -18.39 2.48
C GLY A 31 5.87 -17.89 1.39
N GLN A 32 5.43 -16.97 0.55
CA GLN A 32 6.18 -16.44 -0.58
C GLN A 32 6.53 -14.95 -0.36
N THR A 33 7.55 -14.47 -1.05
CA THR A 33 7.97 -13.06 -1.03
C THR A 33 7.43 -12.34 -2.25
N ALA A 34 6.75 -11.21 -2.05
CA ALA A 34 6.14 -10.43 -3.12
C ALA A 34 7.07 -9.32 -3.62
N TYR A 35 7.27 -9.25 -4.94
CA TYR A 35 7.95 -8.17 -5.65
C TYR A 35 6.98 -7.57 -6.68
N ILE A 36 6.06 -6.73 -6.21
CA ILE A 36 5.06 -6.07 -7.04
C ILE A 36 5.42 -4.60 -7.19
N LYS A 37 5.43 -4.11 -8.43
CA LYS A 37 5.70 -2.71 -8.72
C LYS A 37 4.57 -1.82 -8.14
N PRO A 38 4.85 -0.74 -7.41
CA PRO A 38 3.80 0.18 -6.96
C PRO A 38 3.04 0.82 -8.14
N GLN A 39 1.71 0.96 -8.05
CA GLN A 39 0.89 1.63 -9.11
C GLN A 39 1.38 3.05 -9.42
N ASN A 40 1.87 3.75 -8.41
CA ASN A 40 2.36 5.12 -8.51
C ASN A 40 3.83 5.22 -8.97
N TYR A 41 4.53 4.12 -9.26
CA TYR A 41 6.00 4.13 -9.39
C TYR A 41 6.55 5.10 -10.45
N GLU A 42 5.94 5.20 -11.64
CA GLU A 42 6.45 6.14 -12.66
C GLU A 42 6.09 7.59 -12.32
N ILE A 43 4.88 7.83 -11.84
CA ILE A 43 4.43 9.18 -11.47
C ILE A 43 5.16 9.71 -10.23
N SER A 44 5.59 8.83 -9.31
CA SER A 44 6.27 9.21 -8.07
C SER A 44 7.65 9.82 -8.29
N LYS A 45 8.27 9.54 -9.44
CA LYS A 45 9.54 10.13 -9.85
C LYS A 45 9.40 11.59 -10.26
N THR A 46 8.22 12.04 -10.66
CA THR A 46 8.00 13.39 -11.18
C THR A 46 8.11 14.46 -10.10
N ARG A 47 8.62 15.65 -10.47
CA ARG A 47 8.72 16.79 -9.55
C ARG A 47 7.36 17.21 -8.99
N LYS A 48 6.30 17.17 -9.81
CA LYS A 48 4.93 17.52 -9.38
C LYS A 48 4.47 16.61 -8.25
N TYR A 49 4.70 15.32 -8.37
CA TYR A 49 4.30 14.33 -7.36
C TYR A 49 5.07 14.51 -6.06
N LYS A 50 6.40 14.61 -6.12
CA LYS A 50 7.28 14.81 -4.96
C LYS A 50 7.04 16.12 -4.20
N LYS A 51 6.58 17.16 -4.89
CA LYS A 51 6.27 18.47 -4.28
C LYS A 51 4.80 18.63 -3.93
N ASN A 52 3.97 17.62 -4.13
CA ASN A 52 2.55 17.74 -3.85
C ASN A 52 2.28 17.68 -2.34
N ILE A 53 1.94 18.82 -1.75
CA ILE A 53 1.69 19.00 -0.33
C ILE A 53 0.47 18.24 0.19
N SER A 54 -0.45 17.81 -0.67
CA SER A 54 -1.65 17.06 -0.27
C SER A 54 -1.39 15.57 -0.07
N ARG A 55 -0.22 15.06 -0.47
CA ARG A 55 0.12 13.64 -0.33
C ARG A 55 0.72 13.39 1.04
N ARG A 56 0.14 12.45 1.77
CA ARG A 56 0.60 12.02 3.10
C ARG A 56 2.08 11.60 3.12
N GLU A 57 2.53 10.91 2.07
CA GLU A 57 3.92 10.48 1.91
C GLU A 57 4.93 11.65 1.78
N ASN A 58 4.47 12.88 1.53
CA ASN A 58 5.29 14.09 1.51
C ASN A 58 5.15 14.92 2.79
N MET A 59 4.42 14.42 3.80
CA MET A 59 4.28 15.04 5.12
C MET A 59 5.29 14.45 6.10
N GLU A 60 5.65 15.21 7.13
CA GLU A 60 6.45 14.70 8.25
C GLU A 60 5.58 13.80 9.13
N TYR A 61 6.10 12.63 9.51
CA TYR A 61 5.41 11.67 10.36
C TYR A 61 6.09 11.56 11.73
N HIS A 62 5.29 11.66 12.79
CA HIS A 62 5.71 11.53 14.19
C HIS A 62 5.19 10.20 14.74
N ALA A 63 6.07 9.21 14.83
CA ALA A 63 5.72 7.84 15.25
C ALA A 63 5.32 7.76 16.74
N ASP A 64 5.79 8.68 17.58
CA ASP A 64 5.45 8.77 19.01
C ASP A 64 3.97 9.09 19.26
N ARG A 65 3.35 9.85 18.35
CA ARG A 65 1.95 10.31 18.45
C ARG A 65 1.05 9.76 17.36
N ASP A 66 1.60 8.94 16.45
CA ASP A 66 0.95 8.47 15.24
C ASP A 66 0.25 9.59 14.45
N SER A 67 1.02 10.65 14.14
CA SER A 67 0.48 11.87 13.54
C SER A 67 1.33 12.39 12.39
N TYR A 68 0.69 13.14 11.49
CA TYR A 68 1.35 13.81 10.38
C TYR A 68 1.29 15.33 10.54
N ILE A 69 2.39 16.02 10.26
CA ILE A 69 2.39 17.49 10.18
C ILE A 69 2.21 17.91 8.72
N CYS A 70 1.07 18.52 8.42
CA CYS A 70 0.83 19.05 7.08
C CYS A 70 1.69 20.29 6.80
N ARG A 71 1.74 20.73 5.54
CA ARG A 71 2.54 21.91 5.13
C ARG A 71 2.16 23.21 5.86
N ASN A 72 0.94 23.31 6.39
CA ASN A 72 0.45 24.43 7.20
C ASN A 72 0.79 24.30 8.69
N GLY A 73 1.64 23.35 9.09
CA GLY A 73 2.00 23.13 10.49
C GLY A 73 0.87 22.57 11.36
N ARG A 74 -0.25 22.13 10.76
CA ARG A 74 -1.33 21.47 11.50
C ARG A 74 -1.03 19.99 11.63
N GLU A 75 -1.24 19.46 12.82
CA GLU A 75 -1.18 18.04 13.13
C GLU A 75 -2.45 17.33 12.64
N LEU A 76 -2.27 16.22 11.95
CA LEU A 76 -3.30 15.35 11.41
C LEU A 76 -3.18 14.00 12.09
N THR A 77 -4.21 13.64 12.85
CA THR A 77 -4.34 12.33 13.51
C THR A 77 -5.46 11.54 12.86
N VAL A 78 -5.42 10.22 13.03
CA VAL A 78 -6.53 9.37 12.62
C VAL A 78 -7.78 9.75 13.41
N THR A 79 -8.88 10.00 12.71
CA THR A 79 -10.18 10.33 13.30
C THR A 79 -11.13 9.16 13.22
N ASN A 80 -11.08 8.40 12.13
CA ASN A 80 -12.00 7.30 11.87
C ASN A 80 -11.34 6.20 11.03
N GLU A 81 -11.92 5.01 11.09
CA GLU A 81 -11.58 3.91 10.20
C GLU A 81 -12.69 3.75 9.16
N ARG A 82 -12.34 3.83 7.86
CA ARG A 82 -13.25 3.48 6.78
C ARG A 82 -13.00 2.05 6.33
N ARG A 83 -14.04 1.24 6.37
CA ARG A 83 -14.02 -0.12 5.81
C ARG A 83 -14.58 -0.13 4.39
N SER A 84 -13.95 -0.91 3.52
CA SER A 84 -14.43 -1.17 2.17
C SER A 84 -14.27 -2.64 1.84
N LYS A 85 -15.13 -3.15 0.95
CA LYS A 85 -15.12 -4.54 0.50
C LYS A 85 -14.87 -4.59 -1.02
N THR A 86 -13.95 -5.43 -1.47
CA THR A 86 -13.71 -5.68 -2.90
C THR A 86 -14.82 -6.55 -3.48
N THR A 87 -14.94 -6.60 -4.81
CA THR A 87 -15.93 -7.45 -5.49
C THR A 87 -15.81 -8.93 -5.12
N ILE A 88 -14.58 -9.39 -4.86
CA ILE A 88 -14.27 -10.77 -4.46
C ILE A 88 -14.31 -10.99 -2.94
N GLY A 89 -14.61 -9.95 -2.17
CA GLY A 89 -15.03 -10.04 -0.79
C GLY A 89 -13.99 -9.69 0.27
N TYR A 90 -12.78 -9.30 -0.13
CA TYR A 90 -11.76 -8.82 0.80
C TYR A 90 -12.18 -7.50 1.46
N VAL A 91 -12.00 -7.40 2.77
CA VAL A 91 -12.36 -6.23 3.57
C VAL A 91 -11.09 -5.51 4.00
N SER A 92 -10.92 -4.27 3.56
CA SER A 92 -9.79 -3.41 3.94
C SER A 92 -10.25 -2.30 4.89
N GLY A 93 -9.46 -2.02 5.93
CA GLY A 93 -9.62 -0.85 6.79
C GLY A 93 -8.65 0.26 6.38
N LYS A 94 -9.14 1.48 6.14
CA LYS A 94 -8.30 2.65 5.87
C LYS A 94 -8.54 3.71 6.94
N MET A 95 -7.47 4.09 7.64
CA MET A 95 -7.48 5.20 8.59
C MET A 95 -7.63 6.54 7.85
N GLN A 96 -8.55 7.39 8.34
CA GLN A 96 -8.84 8.73 7.81
C GLN A 96 -8.66 9.81 8.86
#